data_AF-A0A704R0I2-F1
#
_entry.id   AF-A0A704R0I2-F1
#
_cell.length_a   1.000
_cell.length_b   1.000
_cell.length_c   1.000
_cell.angle_alpha   90.00
_cell.angle_beta   90.00
_cell.angle_gamma   90.00
#
_symmetry.space_group_name_H-M   'P 1'
#
loop_
_entity.id
_entity.type
_entity.pdbx_description
1 polymer ?
#
loop_
_entity_poly.entity_id
_entity_poly.type
_entity_poly.pdbx_seq_one_letter_code
_entity_poly.pdbx_strand_id
1 'polypeptide(L)'
;VKLALPPGVAKHVFHLTAKHECRYNFCLNSVKEQWPEMSLPGAHADIGGGYNPLEEEYLFLTRPAMQTVSSDIPVQSTDVYRRTVREAERLHTHPVLAPVLPSGILKIESDIDECIPSDQYHNRKKRVAAAATFRRTVSNDWSKVALRVMYEVAKEAGIIFAEIDSKNKELAFNPELNTLSERVILFAKKSLLSGHQENMLFDRDELKIIGKYIHCSANWNAVNYNIKSPVISEVAIFDPFSFVNRPDDNWIRTIYNMSGEKLK
;
A
#
# COMPACT_ATOMS: atom_id res chain seq x y z
N VAL A 1 -24.47 9.53 -1.50
CA VAL A 1 -24.28 8.08 -1.78
C VAL A 1 -24.85 7.29 -0.60
N LYS A 2 -25.53 6.16 -0.81
CA LYS A 2 -26.10 5.33 0.27
C LYS A 2 -25.19 4.11 0.46
N LEU A 3 -24.41 4.09 1.55
CA LEU A 3 -23.45 3.01 1.84
C LEU A 3 -23.93 2.05 2.95
N ALA A 4 -24.97 2.42 3.71
CA ALA A 4 -25.52 1.58 4.77
C ALA A 4 -26.11 0.27 4.22
N LEU A 5 -25.85 -0.86 4.90
CA LEU A 5 -26.32 -2.20 4.55
C LEU A 5 -27.21 -2.75 5.68
N PRO A 6 -28.46 -2.29 5.81
CA PRO A 6 -29.33 -2.71 6.91
C PRO A 6 -29.66 -4.21 6.82
N PRO A 7 -30.05 -4.85 7.94
CA PRO A 7 -30.58 -6.20 7.93
C PRO A 7 -31.69 -6.37 6.88
N GLY A 8 -31.61 -7.43 6.08
CA GLY A 8 -32.54 -7.70 4.99
C GLY A 8 -32.17 -7.08 3.64
N VAL A 9 -31.10 -6.28 3.52
CA VAL A 9 -30.63 -5.76 2.23
C VAL A 9 -30.14 -6.88 1.29
N ALA A 10 -29.58 -7.95 1.87
CA ALA A 10 -29.12 -9.16 1.17
C ALA A 10 -29.24 -10.37 2.10
N LYS A 11 -29.29 -11.58 1.51
CA LYS A 11 -29.23 -12.84 2.27
C LYS A 11 -27.87 -13.03 2.94
N HIS A 12 -26.80 -12.66 2.24
CA HIS A 12 -25.42 -12.71 2.71
C HIS A 12 -24.68 -11.45 2.27
N VAL A 13 -23.81 -10.95 3.14
CA VAL A 13 -22.81 -9.91 2.83
C VAL A 13 -21.49 -10.41 3.38
N PHE A 14 -20.43 -10.27 2.60
CA PHE A 14 -19.08 -10.59 3.01
C PHE A 14 -18.12 -9.57 2.40
N HIS A 15 -17.20 -9.04 3.19
CA HIS A 15 -16.26 -8.02 2.74
C HIS A 15 -14.82 -8.43 3.02
N LEU A 16 -14.00 -8.48 1.97
CA LEU A 16 -12.55 -8.57 2.10
C LEU A 16 -11.95 -7.16 2.16
N THR A 17 -11.12 -6.89 3.17
CA THR A 17 -10.47 -5.59 3.33
C THR A 17 -8.96 -5.67 3.22
N ALA A 18 -8.36 -4.65 2.63
CA ALA A 18 -6.92 -4.52 2.45
C ALA A 18 -6.24 -4.06 3.74
N LYS A 19 -5.46 -4.95 4.37
CA LYS A 19 -4.71 -4.70 5.61
C LYS A 19 -3.53 -3.75 5.44
N HIS A 20 -2.91 -3.75 4.26
CA HIS A 20 -1.71 -2.95 3.93
C HIS A 20 -2.06 -1.72 3.07
N GLU A 21 -3.34 -1.45 2.83
CA GLU A 21 -3.78 -0.17 2.28
C GLU A 21 -3.67 0.91 3.36
N CYS A 22 -3.03 2.03 3.04
CA CYS A 22 -2.79 3.12 3.98
C CYS A 22 -2.74 4.49 3.30
N ARG A 23 -3.22 4.62 2.05
CA ARG A 23 -3.32 5.91 1.36
C ARG A 23 -4.43 6.75 1.96
N TYR A 24 -4.17 8.05 2.05
CA TYR A 24 -5.13 9.05 2.54
C TYR A 24 -6.46 9.02 1.77
N ASN A 25 -6.39 8.89 0.44
CA ASN A 25 -7.58 8.93 -0.42
C ASN A 25 -8.37 7.60 -0.45
N PHE A 26 -7.83 6.52 0.12
CA PHE A 26 -8.44 5.18 0.07
C PHE A 26 -8.94 4.76 1.44
N CYS A 27 -9.77 5.60 2.07
CA CYS A 27 -10.40 5.26 3.35
C CYS A 27 -11.25 3.97 3.23
N LEU A 28 -11.34 3.20 4.30
CA LEU A 28 -12.21 2.02 4.37
C LEU A 28 -13.61 2.44 4.84
N ASN A 29 -14.66 2.00 4.14
CA ASN A 29 -16.01 1.96 4.71
C ASN A 29 -16.23 0.53 5.20
N SER A 30 -16.14 0.35 6.52
CA SER A 30 -16.18 -0.96 7.13
C SER A 30 -17.63 -1.39 7.36
N VAL A 31 -17.95 -2.61 6.95
CA VAL A 31 -19.24 -3.26 7.19
C VAL A 31 -19.23 -4.07 8.49
N LYS A 32 -18.09 -4.09 9.17
CA LYS A 32 -17.77 -5.01 10.27
C LYS A 32 -18.88 -5.05 11.30
N GLU A 33 -19.37 -3.89 11.77
CA GLU A 33 -20.44 -3.80 12.79
C GLU A 33 -21.71 -4.64 12.52
N GLN A 34 -22.03 -4.92 11.26
CA GLN A 34 -23.28 -5.60 10.87
C GLN A 34 -23.06 -6.87 10.06
N TRP A 35 -21.90 -7.01 9.40
CA TRP A 35 -21.65 -8.09 8.45
C TRP A 35 -20.25 -8.67 8.58
N PRO A 36 -20.06 -9.95 8.21
CA PRO A 36 -18.75 -10.56 8.11
C PRO A 36 -17.77 -9.72 7.27
N GLU A 37 -16.70 -9.28 7.91
CA GLU A 37 -15.60 -8.55 7.29
C GLU A 37 -14.28 -9.18 7.69
N MET A 38 -13.47 -9.56 6.70
CA MET A 38 -12.19 -10.22 6.90
C MET A 38 -11.07 -9.36 6.32
N SER A 39 -10.15 -8.96 7.19
CA SER A 39 -8.94 -8.25 6.78
C SER A 39 -7.90 -9.22 6.25
N LEU A 40 -7.54 -9.07 4.97
CA LEU A 40 -6.53 -9.87 4.31
C LEU A 40 -5.28 -9.02 4.09
N PRO A 41 -4.06 -9.59 4.26
CA PRO A 41 -2.84 -8.97 3.78
C PRO A 41 -3.02 -8.45 2.35
N GLY A 42 -2.58 -7.23 2.06
CA GLY A 42 -2.60 -6.66 0.70
C GLY A 42 -2.94 -5.18 0.73
N ALA A 43 -2.48 -4.43 -0.28
CA ALA A 43 -3.00 -3.11 -0.62
C ALA A 43 -4.35 -3.23 -1.35
N HIS A 44 -4.95 -2.10 -1.75
CA HIS A 44 -6.30 -2.09 -2.32
C HIS A 44 -6.49 -3.04 -3.52
N ALA A 45 -5.63 -2.94 -4.54
CA ALA A 45 -5.71 -3.79 -5.74
C ALA A 45 -5.10 -5.18 -5.55
N ASP A 46 -4.37 -5.43 -4.44
CA ASP A 46 -4.01 -6.80 -4.05
C ASP A 46 -5.22 -7.59 -3.57
N ILE A 47 -6.29 -6.90 -3.12
CA ILE A 47 -7.55 -7.53 -2.73
C ILE A 47 -8.55 -7.47 -3.89
N GLY A 48 -8.68 -6.32 -4.54
CA GLY A 48 -9.66 -6.09 -5.62
C GLY A 48 -9.23 -6.58 -7.01
N GLY A 49 -7.95 -6.84 -7.23
CA GLY A 49 -7.37 -6.96 -8.56
C GLY A 49 -7.13 -5.61 -9.23
N GLY A 50 -6.29 -5.60 -10.27
CA GLY A 50 -6.01 -4.40 -11.08
C GLY A 50 -4.53 -4.08 -11.28
N TYR A 51 -3.63 -4.72 -10.55
CA TYR A 51 -2.20 -4.66 -10.84
C TYR A 51 -1.87 -5.52 -12.07
N ASN A 52 -0.88 -5.08 -12.84
CA ASN A 52 -0.33 -5.87 -13.93
C ASN A 52 0.29 -7.17 -13.39
N PRO A 53 0.43 -8.23 -14.22
CA PRO A 53 1.02 -9.50 -13.79
C PRO A 53 2.37 -9.36 -13.06
N LEU A 54 3.15 -8.36 -13.46
CA LEU A 54 4.42 -7.99 -12.85
C LEU A 54 4.58 -6.47 -12.93
N GLU A 55 4.90 -5.81 -11.82
CA GLU A 55 5.12 -4.37 -11.75
C GLU A 55 6.48 -4.05 -11.13
N GLU A 56 7.15 -3.04 -11.68
CA GLU A 56 8.28 -2.40 -11.02
C GLU A 56 7.79 -1.27 -10.14
N GLU A 57 8.09 -1.36 -8.85
CA GLU A 57 7.85 -0.29 -7.90
C GLU A 57 9.14 0.51 -7.73
N TYR A 58 9.04 1.83 -7.93
CA TYR A 58 10.04 2.80 -7.51
C TYR A 58 9.32 3.94 -6.81
N LEU A 59 9.44 3.98 -5.48
CA LEU A 59 8.53 4.73 -4.62
C LEU A 59 9.29 5.58 -3.61
N PHE A 60 8.91 6.85 -3.47
CA PHE A 60 9.31 7.68 -2.34
C PHE A 60 8.50 7.30 -1.10
N LEU A 61 9.14 6.71 -0.09
CA LEU A 61 8.50 6.34 1.18
C LEU A 61 8.62 7.45 2.24
N THR A 62 9.46 8.45 2.04
CA THR A 62 9.39 9.71 2.79
C THR A 62 9.07 10.84 1.84
N ARG A 63 8.35 11.86 2.32
CA ARG A 63 8.09 13.05 1.52
C ARG A 63 9.42 13.70 1.16
N PRO A 64 9.72 13.94 -0.14
CA PRO A 64 10.91 14.69 -0.51
C PRO A 64 10.94 16.04 0.19
N ALA A 65 12.06 16.32 0.86
CA ALA A 65 12.28 17.55 1.60
C ALA A 65 13.52 18.25 1.07
N MET A 66 13.59 19.58 1.27
CA MET A 66 14.67 20.42 0.75
C MET A 66 15.21 21.34 1.84
N GLN A 67 16.52 21.61 1.80
CA GLN A 67 17.21 22.58 2.66
C GLN A 67 18.22 23.38 1.82
N THR A 68 18.24 24.70 1.98
CA THR A 68 19.29 25.54 1.40
C THR A 68 20.41 25.72 2.42
N VAL A 69 21.64 25.42 2.01
CA VAL A 69 22.85 25.45 2.83
C VAL A 69 23.99 26.14 2.10
N SER A 70 25.07 26.47 2.80
CA SER A 70 26.30 26.91 2.16
C SER A 70 26.89 25.79 1.28
N SER A 71 27.49 26.15 0.14
CA SER A 71 27.94 25.16 -0.86
C SER A 71 28.99 24.17 -0.35
N ASP A 72 29.78 24.56 0.65
CA ASP A 72 30.83 23.74 1.29
C ASP A 72 30.27 22.64 2.21
N ILE A 73 29.02 22.76 2.69
CA ILE A 73 28.43 21.79 3.61
C ILE A 73 28.18 20.45 2.88
N PRO A 74 28.74 19.31 3.34
CA PRO A 74 28.47 18.01 2.72
C PRO A 74 26.99 17.61 2.84
N VAL A 75 26.44 16.94 1.81
CA VAL A 75 25.02 16.51 1.75
C VAL A 75 24.62 15.72 3.00
N GLN A 76 25.46 14.76 3.42
CA GLN A 76 25.19 13.87 4.55
C GLN A 76 25.16 14.61 5.89
N SER A 77 25.74 15.81 5.97
CA SER A 77 25.75 16.66 7.17
C SER A 77 24.52 17.56 7.26
N THR A 78 23.73 17.68 6.19
CA THR A 78 22.51 18.50 6.18
C THR A 78 21.43 17.93 7.10
N ASP A 79 20.59 18.80 7.64
CA ASP A 79 19.48 18.38 8.50
C ASP A 79 18.44 17.59 7.72
N VAL A 80 18.21 17.96 6.46
CA VAL A 80 17.28 17.25 5.58
C VAL A 80 17.71 15.79 5.38
N TYR A 81 18.98 15.54 5.06
CA TYR A 81 19.49 14.17 4.89
C TYR A 81 19.42 13.36 6.19
N ARG A 82 19.89 13.93 7.31
CA ARG A 82 19.85 13.26 8.62
C ARG A 82 18.43 12.94 9.08
N ARG A 83 17.47 13.83 8.78
CA ARG A 83 16.05 13.60 9.06
C ARG A 83 15.51 12.46 8.22
N THR A 84 15.79 12.45 6.92
CA THR A 84 15.38 11.37 6.01
C THR A 84 15.91 10.01 6.46
N VAL A 85 17.16 9.92 6.91
CA VAL A 85 17.73 8.68 7.47
C VAL A 85 16.91 8.18 8.67
N ARG A 86 16.62 9.07 9.63
CA ARG A 86 15.80 8.71 10.82
C ARG A 86 14.37 8.31 10.46
N GLU A 87 13.77 8.97 9.48
CA GLU A 87 12.44 8.62 8.98
C GLU A 87 12.46 7.25 8.29
N ALA A 88 13.48 6.96 7.48
CA ALA A 88 13.67 5.67 6.83
C ALA A 88 13.83 4.52 7.83
N GLU A 89 14.61 4.70 8.89
CA GLU A 89 14.75 3.72 9.97
C GLU A 89 13.41 3.38 10.63
N ARG A 90 12.53 4.37 10.78
CA ARG A 90 11.19 4.19 11.37
C ARG A 90 10.23 3.46 10.45
N LEU A 91 10.47 3.40 9.13
CA LEU A 91 9.57 2.72 8.19
C LEU A 91 9.35 1.24 8.56
N HIS A 92 10.38 0.56 9.06
CA HIS A 92 10.29 -0.83 9.52
C HIS A 92 9.40 -1.04 10.74
N THR A 93 9.09 0.02 11.49
CA THR A 93 8.23 -0.05 12.67
C THR A 93 6.75 0.00 12.33
N HIS A 94 6.39 0.47 11.12
CA HIS A 94 5.01 0.51 10.68
C HIS A 94 4.54 -0.90 10.27
N PRO A 95 3.49 -1.47 10.90
CA PRO A 95 3.01 -2.80 10.58
C PRO A 95 2.61 -2.98 9.12
N VAL A 96 2.18 -1.90 8.45
CA VAL A 96 1.77 -1.96 7.04
C VAL A 96 2.96 -2.10 6.08
N LEU A 97 4.16 -1.67 6.49
CA LEU A 97 5.38 -1.71 5.68
C LEU A 97 6.32 -2.85 6.08
N ALA A 98 6.31 -3.27 7.35
CA ALA A 98 7.24 -4.27 7.87
C ALA A 98 7.29 -5.59 7.07
N PRO A 99 6.16 -6.14 6.57
CA PRO A 99 6.19 -7.33 5.70
C PRO A 99 6.69 -7.03 4.28
N VAL A 100 6.53 -5.80 3.79
CA VAL A 100 6.81 -5.40 2.41
C VAL A 100 8.29 -5.05 2.21
N LEU A 101 8.88 -4.28 3.13
CA LEU A 101 10.24 -3.75 3.01
C LEU A 101 11.33 -4.82 2.77
N PRO A 102 11.29 -6.02 3.37
CA PRO A 102 12.29 -7.06 3.11
C PRO A 102 12.32 -7.58 1.66
N SER A 103 11.28 -7.33 0.86
CA SER A 103 11.19 -7.77 -0.54
C SER A 103 11.82 -6.80 -1.55
N GLY A 104 12.36 -5.67 -1.08
CA GLY A 104 12.96 -4.66 -1.94
C GLY A 104 14.18 -3.98 -1.34
N ILE A 105 14.60 -2.93 -2.03
CA ILE A 105 15.78 -2.16 -1.67
C ILE A 105 15.34 -0.76 -1.25
N LEU A 106 15.50 -0.45 0.04
CA LEU A 106 15.33 0.89 0.59
C LEU A 106 16.65 1.66 0.49
N LYS A 107 16.63 2.86 -0.07
CA LYS A 107 17.79 3.75 -0.21
C LYS A 107 17.46 5.15 0.24
N ILE A 108 18.48 5.89 0.66
CA ILE A 108 18.39 7.33 0.83
C ILE A 108 18.94 7.96 -0.43
N GLU A 109 18.10 8.70 -1.13
CA GLU A 109 18.47 9.45 -2.32
C GLU A 109 18.50 10.93 -2.02
N SER A 110 19.39 11.64 -2.72
CA SER A 110 19.59 13.07 -2.56
C SER A 110 19.96 13.72 -3.87
N ASP A 111 19.50 14.95 -4.06
CA ASP A 111 19.83 15.78 -5.22
C ASP A 111 20.31 17.17 -4.79
N ILE A 112 21.08 17.84 -5.66
CA ILE A 112 21.67 19.14 -5.39
C ILE A 112 21.31 20.11 -6.52
N ASP A 113 20.70 21.23 -6.14
CA ASP A 113 20.52 22.39 -7.00
C ASP A 113 21.53 23.48 -6.62
N GLU A 114 22.49 23.74 -7.51
CA GLU A 114 23.53 24.76 -7.36
C GLU A 114 23.12 26.12 -7.96
N CYS A 115 21.98 26.22 -8.63
CA CYS A 115 21.47 27.46 -9.25
C CYS A 115 20.82 28.40 -8.22
N ILE A 116 21.26 28.36 -6.97
CA ILE A 116 20.75 29.21 -5.89
C ILE A 116 21.56 30.51 -5.86
N PRO A 117 20.89 31.69 -5.92
CA PRO A 117 21.57 32.96 -5.80
C PRO A 117 22.40 33.04 -4.52
N SER A 118 23.61 33.59 -4.64
CA SER A 118 24.43 33.91 -3.46
C SER A 118 23.69 34.84 -2.50
N ASP A 119 24.07 34.82 -1.22
CA ASP A 119 23.55 35.81 -0.28
C ASP A 119 24.10 37.22 -0.54
N GLN A 120 23.62 38.18 0.25
CA GLN A 120 24.06 39.58 0.23
C GLN A 120 25.56 39.77 0.50
N TYR A 121 26.26 38.72 0.96
CA TYR A 121 27.70 38.71 1.24
C TYR A 121 28.48 37.89 0.19
N HIS A 122 27.86 37.53 -0.93
CA HIS A 122 28.43 36.71 -2.00
C HIS A 122 28.84 35.28 -1.62
N ASN A 123 28.33 34.75 -0.50
CA ASN A 123 28.56 33.34 -0.16
C ASN A 123 27.74 32.44 -1.09
N ARG A 124 28.42 31.44 -1.67
CA ARG A 124 27.77 30.45 -2.54
C ARG A 124 26.87 29.53 -1.72
N LYS A 125 25.68 29.26 -2.25
CA LYS A 125 24.69 28.38 -1.64
C LYS A 125 24.34 27.24 -2.59
N LYS A 126 23.84 26.16 -2.00
CA LYS A 126 23.20 25.06 -2.72
C LYS A 126 21.92 24.66 -2.01
N ARG A 127 20.97 24.11 -2.75
CA ARG A 127 19.77 23.50 -2.20
C ARG A 127 19.92 21.98 -2.30
N VAL A 128 19.86 21.32 -1.16
CA VAL A 128 19.93 19.86 -1.05
C VAL A 128 18.52 19.34 -0.86
N ALA A 129 18.14 18.35 -1.67
CA ALA A 129 16.92 17.59 -1.51
C ALA A 129 17.26 16.18 -1.03
N ALA A 130 16.42 15.57 -0.18
CA ALA A 130 16.60 14.18 0.24
C ALA A 130 15.27 13.46 0.49
N ALA A 131 15.24 12.16 0.18
CA ALA A 131 14.10 11.27 0.42
C ALA A 131 14.54 9.80 0.51
N ALA A 132 13.76 8.97 1.20
CA ALA A 132 13.92 7.53 1.19
C ALA A 132 13.13 6.94 0.01
N THR A 133 13.80 6.19 -0.85
CA THR A 133 13.23 5.50 -2.00
C THR A 133 13.20 4.00 -1.77
N PHE A 134 12.21 3.32 -2.31
CA PHE A 134 12.05 1.87 -2.25
C PHE A 134 11.85 1.32 -3.65
N ARG A 135 12.70 0.35 -4.02
CA ARG A 135 12.64 -0.31 -5.34
C ARG A 135 12.49 -1.81 -5.23
N ARG A 136 11.58 -2.39 -6.01
CA ARG A 136 11.46 -3.85 -6.22
C ARG A 136 10.63 -4.18 -7.46
N THR A 137 10.50 -5.48 -7.73
CA THR A 137 9.54 -6.03 -8.69
C THR A 137 8.58 -6.94 -7.93
N VAL A 138 7.28 -6.79 -8.17
CA VAL A 138 6.20 -7.49 -7.46
C VAL A 138 5.20 -8.06 -8.45
N SER A 139 4.66 -9.25 -8.19
CA SER A 139 3.63 -9.87 -9.03
C SER A 139 2.24 -9.70 -8.43
N ASN A 140 1.20 -9.76 -9.27
CA ASN A 140 -0.20 -9.66 -8.84
C ASN A 140 -0.79 -10.99 -8.33
N ASP A 141 0.04 -11.99 -8.02
CA ASP A 141 -0.42 -13.33 -7.66
C ASP A 141 -1.30 -13.35 -6.41
N TRP A 142 -1.11 -12.41 -5.49
CA TRP A 142 -1.92 -12.33 -4.28
C TRP A 142 -3.38 -11.94 -4.54
N SER A 143 -3.67 -11.13 -5.56
CA SER A 143 -5.07 -10.83 -5.91
C SER A 143 -5.82 -12.04 -6.41
N LYS A 144 -5.11 -13.03 -6.97
CA LYS A 144 -5.68 -14.31 -7.38
C LYS A 144 -5.98 -15.21 -6.17
N VAL A 145 -5.30 -15.02 -5.03
CA VAL A 145 -5.68 -15.62 -3.74
C VAL A 145 -6.95 -14.97 -3.22
N ALA A 146 -7.00 -13.63 -3.16
CA ALA A 146 -8.19 -12.89 -2.73
C ALA A 146 -9.43 -13.24 -3.59
N LEU A 147 -9.26 -13.39 -4.91
CA LEU A 147 -10.29 -13.88 -5.81
C LEU A 147 -10.80 -15.28 -5.44
N ARG A 148 -9.89 -16.25 -5.21
CA ARG A 148 -10.29 -17.62 -4.82
C ARG A 148 -11.04 -17.61 -3.48
N VAL A 149 -10.64 -16.76 -2.54
CA VAL A 149 -11.35 -16.59 -1.27
C VAL A 149 -12.78 -16.14 -1.50
N MET A 150 -12.99 -15.06 -2.27
CA MET A 150 -14.35 -14.57 -2.54
C MET A 150 -15.17 -15.58 -3.37
N TYR A 151 -14.57 -16.24 -4.35
CA TYR A 151 -15.18 -17.31 -5.16
C TYR A 151 -15.72 -18.43 -4.27
N GLU A 152 -14.90 -18.93 -3.36
CA GLU A 152 -15.24 -20.03 -2.46
C GLU A 152 -16.27 -19.62 -1.39
N VAL A 153 -16.16 -18.41 -0.85
CA VAL A 153 -17.14 -17.86 0.11
C VAL A 153 -18.51 -17.67 -0.56
N ALA A 154 -18.55 -17.17 -1.79
CA ALA A 154 -19.79 -16.98 -2.50
C ALA A 154 -20.44 -18.33 -2.91
N LYS A 155 -19.64 -19.36 -3.25
CA LYS A 155 -20.14 -20.74 -3.41
C LYS A 155 -20.77 -21.27 -2.12
N GLU A 156 -20.13 -21.03 -0.98
CA GLU A 156 -20.69 -21.39 0.34
C GLU A 156 -22.03 -20.69 0.63
N ALA A 157 -22.19 -19.46 0.14
CA ALA A 157 -23.45 -18.71 0.20
C ALA A 157 -24.51 -19.17 -0.85
N GLY A 158 -24.22 -20.20 -1.64
CA GLY A 158 -25.13 -20.79 -2.63
C GLY A 158 -25.06 -20.19 -4.03
N ILE A 159 -24.05 -19.38 -4.34
CA ILE A 159 -23.82 -18.85 -5.69
C ILE A 159 -23.18 -19.93 -6.57
N ILE A 160 -23.72 -20.13 -7.77
CA ILE A 160 -23.18 -21.07 -8.75
C ILE A 160 -22.21 -20.32 -9.65
N PHE A 161 -20.93 -20.68 -9.60
CA PHE A 161 -19.92 -20.21 -10.54
C PHE A 161 -19.44 -21.34 -11.45
N ALA A 162 -18.92 -20.95 -12.62
CA ALA A 162 -18.12 -21.85 -13.43
C ALA A 162 -16.80 -22.18 -12.72
N GLU A 163 -16.31 -23.41 -12.90
CA GLU A 163 -15.04 -23.81 -12.33
C GLU A 163 -13.87 -22.99 -12.90
N ILE A 164 -12.91 -22.68 -12.03
CA ILE A 164 -11.71 -21.94 -12.42
C ILE A 164 -10.81 -22.90 -13.21
N ASP A 165 -10.57 -22.60 -14.49
CA ASP A 165 -9.65 -23.37 -15.33
C ASP A 165 -8.22 -23.26 -14.78
N SER A 166 -7.66 -24.39 -14.35
CA SER A 166 -6.29 -24.48 -13.85
C SER A 166 -5.23 -24.16 -14.90
N LYS A 167 -5.58 -24.17 -16.20
CA LYS A 167 -4.69 -23.77 -17.30
C LYS A 167 -4.74 -22.28 -17.59
N ASN A 168 -5.69 -21.53 -17.01
CA ASN A 168 -5.78 -20.10 -17.20
C ASN A 168 -4.66 -19.39 -16.42
N LYS A 169 -3.65 -18.90 -17.16
CA LYS A 169 -2.48 -18.21 -16.58
C LYS A 169 -2.82 -16.91 -15.86
N GLU A 170 -3.92 -16.25 -16.22
CA GLU A 170 -4.40 -15.03 -15.54
C GLU A 170 -4.95 -15.33 -14.14
N LEU A 171 -5.40 -16.57 -13.90
CA LEU A 171 -5.97 -17.02 -12.63
C LEU A 171 -5.02 -17.92 -11.83
N ALA A 172 -3.98 -18.46 -12.46
CA ALA A 172 -2.91 -19.19 -11.80
C ALA A 172 -1.98 -18.24 -11.03
N PHE A 173 -1.58 -18.64 -9.83
CA PHE A 173 -0.55 -17.98 -9.02
C PHE A 173 0.59 -18.94 -8.70
N ASN A 174 1.69 -18.41 -8.18
CA ASN A 174 2.81 -19.20 -7.72
C ASN A 174 2.40 -20.31 -6.71
N PRO A 175 2.77 -21.58 -6.95
CA PRO A 175 2.45 -22.70 -6.06
C PRO A 175 2.88 -22.53 -4.59
N GLU A 176 3.86 -21.66 -4.28
CA GLU A 176 4.22 -21.37 -2.88
C GLU A 176 3.06 -20.76 -2.08
N LEU A 177 2.05 -20.21 -2.75
CA LEU A 177 0.83 -19.65 -2.15
C LEU A 177 -0.30 -20.68 -1.96
N ASN A 178 -0.16 -21.92 -2.45
CA ASN A 178 -1.24 -22.92 -2.39
C ASN A 178 -1.71 -23.18 -0.94
N THR A 179 -0.80 -23.55 -0.05
CA THR A 179 -1.10 -23.84 1.36
C THR A 179 -1.71 -22.63 2.07
N LEU A 180 -1.18 -21.44 1.81
CA LEU A 180 -1.70 -20.19 2.35
C LEU A 180 -3.12 -19.91 1.84
N SER A 181 -3.35 -20.07 0.54
CA SER A 181 -4.65 -19.87 -0.10
C SER A 181 -5.71 -20.80 0.50
N GLU A 182 -5.41 -22.10 0.62
CA GLU A 182 -6.33 -23.08 1.22
C GLU A 182 -6.70 -22.69 2.65
N ARG A 183 -5.70 -22.30 3.45
CA ARG A 183 -5.92 -21.89 4.84
C ARG A 183 -6.79 -20.63 4.93
N VAL A 184 -6.53 -19.64 4.09
CA VAL A 184 -7.30 -18.38 4.04
C VAL A 184 -8.74 -18.64 3.61
N ILE A 185 -8.95 -19.49 2.60
CA ILE A 185 -10.29 -19.91 2.13
C ILE A 185 -11.09 -20.57 3.26
N LEU A 186 -10.49 -21.55 3.95
CA LEU A 186 -11.15 -22.24 5.06
C LEU A 186 -11.57 -21.27 6.17
N PHE A 187 -10.69 -20.34 6.53
CA PHE A 187 -10.99 -19.30 7.51
C PHE A 187 -12.13 -18.38 7.05
N ALA A 188 -12.12 -17.96 5.79
CA ALA A 188 -13.14 -17.07 5.23
C ALA A 188 -14.52 -17.74 5.20
N LYS A 189 -14.61 -19.01 4.81
CA LYS A 189 -15.85 -19.80 4.87
C LYS A 189 -16.38 -19.91 6.31
N LYS A 190 -15.51 -20.21 7.27
CA LYS A 190 -15.88 -20.25 8.70
C LYS A 190 -16.42 -18.89 9.17
N SER A 191 -15.79 -17.79 8.74
CA SER A 191 -16.21 -16.42 9.09
C SER A 191 -17.58 -16.05 8.52
N LEU A 192 -17.89 -16.53 7.30
CA LEU A 192 -19.23 -16.38 6.73
C LEU A 192 -20.28 -17.14 7.56
N LEU A 193 -20.01 -18.40 7.90
CA LEU A 193 -20.97 -19.28 8.58
C LEU A 193 -21.21 -18.90 10.04
N SER A 194 -20.16 -18.49 10.75
CA SER A 194 -20.29 -18.09 12.15
C SER A 194 -21.03 -16.76 12.29
N GLY A 195 -21.04 -15.90 11.26
CA GLY A 195 -21.49 -14.51 11.37
C GLY A 195 -20.63 -13.66 12.30
N HIS A 196 -19.55 -14.22 12.86
CA HIS A 196 -18.66 -13.58 13.81
C HIS A 196 -17.41 -13.06 13.11
N GLN A 197 -16.92 -11.93 13.61
CA GLN A 197 -15.71 -11.28 13.13
C GLN A 197 -14.49 -11.93 13.79
N GLU A 198 -13.85 -12.87 13.12
CA GLU A 198 -12.53 -13.35 13.54
C GLU A 198 -11.44 -12.68 12.70
N ASN A 199 -10.42 -12.14 13.36
CA ASN A 199 -9.22 -11.67 12.67
C ASN A 199 -8.31 -12.87 12.41
N MET A 200 -8.03 -13.16 11.14
CA MET A 200 -7.02 -14.16 10.79
C MET A 200 -5.64 -13.66 11.21
N LEU A 201 -4.94 -14.48 11.99
CA LEU A 201 -3.55 -14.26 12.34
C LEU A 201 -2.66 -14.95 11.31
N PHE A 202 -1.63 -14.24 10.87
CA PHE A 202 -0.56 -14.76 10.02
C PHE A 202 0.71 -14.77 10.85
N ASP A 203 1.43 -15.87 10.82
CA ASP A 203 2.72 -15.93 11.51
C ASP A 203 3.80 -15.15 10.73
N ARG A 204 5.00 -15.09 11.29
CA ARG A 204 6.12 -14.33 10.72
C ARG A 204 6.57 -14.90 9.36
N ASP A 205 6.61 -16.22 9.22
CA ASP A 205 7.10 -16.87 8.00
C ASP A 205 6.09 -16.71 6.87
N GLU A 206 4.81 -16.78 7.19
CA GLU A 206 3.72 -16.50 6.28
C GLU A 206 3.73 -15.04 5.82
N LEU A 207 3.87 -14.09 6.74
CA LEU A 207 3.98 -12.67 6.38
C LEU A 207 5.22 -12.39 5.53
N LYS A 208 6.30 -13.14 5.70
CA LYS A 208 7.49 -13.04 4.85
C LYS A 208 7.23 -13.54 3.43
N ILE A 209 6.45 -14.62 3.27
CA ILE A 209 6.04 -15.11 1.94
C ILE A 209 5.08 -14.11 1.29
N ILE A 210 4.03 -13.71 2.02
CA ILE A 210 2.99 -12.82 1.52
C ILE A 210 3.57 -11.43 1.19
N GLY A 211 4.54 -10.96 1.98
CA GLY A 211 5.28 -9.71 1.77
C GLY A 211 5.89 -9.54 0.38
N LYS A 212 6.25 -10.66 -0.28
CA LYS A 212 6.76 -10.66 -1.66
C LYS A 212 5.71 -10.23 -2.69
N TYR A 213 4.42 -10.35 -2.37
CA TYR A 213 3.30 -10.17 -3.28
C TYR A 213 2.38 -9.00 -2.92
N ILE A 214 2.57 -8.38 -1.75
CA ILE A 214 1.82 -7.18 -1.36
C ILE A 214 2.45 -5.98 -2.04
N HIS A 215 1.71 -5.21 -2.82
CA HIS A 215 2.16 -3.94 -3.41
C HIS A 215 2.21 -2.80 -2.36
N CYS A 216 3.16 -1.88 -2.50
CA CYS A 216 3.27 -0.68 -1.67
C CYS A 216 2.49 0.47 -2.34
N SER A 217 1.18 0.48 -2.12
CA SER A 217 0.31 1.46 -2.77
C SER A 217 0.54 2.90 -2.31
N ALA A 218 0.92 3.11 -1.04
CA ALA A 218 1.13 4.44 -0.48
C ALA A 218 2.56 4.94 -0.68
N ASN A 219 2.71 6.12 -1.27
CA ASN A 219 3.99 6.74 -1.59
C ASN A 219 3.86 8.25 -1.78
N TRP A 220 5.00 8.93 -1.74
CA TRP A 220 5.16 10.35 -1.98
C TRP A 220 5.64 10.65 -3.40
N ASN A 221 5.36 9.78 -4.38
CA ASN A 221 5.66 10.12 -5.77
C ASN A 221 4.75 11.28 -6.19
N ALA A 222 5.36 12.29 -6.77
CA ALA A 222 4.65 13.45 -7.27
C ALA A 222 3.96 13.10 -8.58
N VAL A 223 2.72 13.56 -8.73
CA VAL A 223 2.01 13.50 -10.01
C VAL A 223 2.10 14.85 -10.69
N ASN A 224 2.61 14.89 -11.91
CA ASN A 224 2.59 16.05 -12.79
C ASN A 224 1.55 15.85 -13.88
N TYR A 225 0.42 16.54 -13.75
CA TYR A 225 -0.71 16.45 -14.67
C TYR A 225 -0.45 17.06 -16.06
N ASN A 226 0.67 17.74 -16.25
CA ASN A 226 1.02 18.39 -17.52
C ASN A 226 1.85 17.49 -18.45
N ILE A 227 2.24 16.27 -18.03
CA ILE A 227 3.09 15.34 -18.79
C ILE A 227 2.37 14.01 -19.06
N LYS A 228 2.54 13.45 -20.27
CA LYS A 228 1.92 12.19 -20.72
C LYS A 228 2.30 10.94 -19.89
N SER A 229 3.44 10.96 -19.19
CA SER A 229 3.77 10.02 -18.12
C SER A 229 3.70 10.77 -16.80
N PRO A 230 2.60 10.62 -16.03
CA PRO A 230 2.26 11.60 -15.01
C PRO A 230 2.96 11.36 -13.67
N VAL A 231 3.65 10.22 -13.47
CA VAL A 231 4.35 9.91 -12.21
C VAL A 231 5.82 10.32 -12.33
N ILE A 232 6.24 11.25 -11.48
CA ILE A 232 7.64 11.67 -11.38
C ILE A 232 8.32 10.82 -10.31
N SER A 233 9.32 10.06 -10.76
CA SER A 233 10.21 9.21 -9.95
C SER A 233 11.55 9.90 -9.69
N GLU A 234 11.58 11.23 -9.74
CA GLU A 234 12.77 12.05 -9.49
C GLU A 234 12.45 13.09 -8.41
N VAL A 235 13.46 13.54 -7.69
CA VAL A 235 13.32 14.65 -6.76
C VAL A 235 13.32 15.97 -7.55
N ALA A 236 12.28 16.18 -8.36
CA ALA A 236 12.20 17.32 -9.25
C ALA A 236 11.65 18.57 -8.54
N ILE A 237 12.22 19.71 -8.91
CA ILE A 237 11.83 21.04 -8.49
C ILE A 237 10.90 21.59 -9.58
N PHE A 238 9.72 22.13 -9.21
CA PHE A 238 8.73 22.91 -10.00
C PHE A 238 7.33 22.31 -10.28
N ASP A 239 6.32 23.15 -10.00
CA ASP A 239 4.85 23.08 -10.25
C ASP A 239 3.98 22.21 -9.31
N PRO A 240 2.64 22.45 -9.21
CA PRO A 240 1.84 22.01 -8.07
C PRO A 240 1.71 20.48 -8.04
N PHE A 241 2.65 19.85 -7.36
CA PHE A 241 2.68 18.42 -7.14
C PHE A 241 1.57 18.03 -6.17
N SER A 242 0.64 17.22 -6.63
CA SER A 242 -0.23 16.47 -5.73
C SER A 242 0.37 15.09 -5.48
N PHE A 243 0.42 14.69 -4.21
CA PHE A 243 0.79 13.33 -3.82
C PHE A 243 -0.48 12.49 -3.73
N VAL A 244 -0.98 12.03 -4.89
CA VAL A 244 -2.28 11.33 -5.00
C VAL A 244 -2.30 10.04 -4.17
N ASN A 245 -1.14 9.38 -4.08
CA ASN A 245 -0.95 8.14 -3.33
C ASN A 245 -0.31 8.38 -1.95
N ARG A 246 -0.33 9.61 -1.41
CA ARG A 246 0.30 9.86 -0.10
C ARG A 246 -0.28 8.92 0.97
N PRO A 247 0.56 8.41 1.88
CA PRO A 247 0.06 7.73 3.06
C PRO A 247 -0.83 8.68 3.89
N ASP A 248 -1.79 8.09 4.57
CA ASP A 248 -2.51 8.72 5.67
C ASP A 248 -1.56 8.88 6.88
N ASP A 249 -2.01 9.61 7.90
CA ASP A 249 -1.19 9.94 9.05
C ASP A 249 -0.66 8.66 9.75
N ASN A 250 0.64 8.62 10.02
CA ASN A 250 1.36 7.48 10.60
C ASN A 250 1.22 6.16 9.83
N TRP A 251 0.90 6.19 8.53
CA TRP A 251 0.63 5.01 7.71
C TRP A 251 -0.57 4.18 8.20
N ILE A 252 -1.53 4.83 8.89
CA ILE A 252 -2.73 4.19 9.41
C ILE A 252 -3.92 4.61 8.58
N ARG A 253 -4.53 3.66 7.89
CA ARG A 253 -5.72 3.88 7.07
C ARG A 253 -6.87 4.43 7.91
N THR A 254 -7.47 5.54 7.49
CA THR A 254 -8.75 5.97 8.05
C THR A 254 -9.86 4.97 7.72
N ILE A 255 -10.65 4.59 8.74
CA ILE A 255 -11.78 3.67 8.64
C ILE A 255 -13.05 4.40 9.09
N TYR A 256 -14.13 4.27 8.34
CA TYR A 256 -15.47 4.75 8.68
C TYR A 256 -16.39 3.56 8.95
N ASN A 257 -17.30 3.70 9.91
CA ASN A 257 -18.40 2.76 10.06
C ASN A 257 -19.54 3.05 9.07
N MET A 258 -20.60 2.26 9.15
CA MET A 258 -21.76 2.37 8.25
C MET A 258 -22.60 3.63 8.47
N SER A 259 -22.42 4.30 9.61
CA SER A 259 -23.01 5.61 9.93
C SER A 259 -22.18 6.78 9.37
N GLY A 260 -21.00 6.50 8.80
CA GLY A 260 -20.07 7.52 8.29
C GLY A 260 -19.19 8.14 9.38
N GLU A 261 -19.16 7.56 10.58
CA GLU A 261 -18.33 8.02 11.69
C GLU A 261 -16.93 7.43 11.55
N LYS A 262 -15.90 8.25 11.74
CA LYS A 262 -14.51 7.80 11.72
C LYS A 262 -14.23 6.94 12.96
N LEU A 263 -13.87 5.69 12.73
CA LEU A 263 -13.40 4.78 13.77
C LEU A 263 -11.98 5.20 14.21
N LYS A 264 -11.75 5.20 15.52
CA LYS A 264 -10.43 5.50 16.13
C LYS A 264 -9.57 4.25 16.22
#